data_AF-A0A4S0PYP3-F1
#
_entry.id   AF-A0A4S0PYP3-F1
#
_cell.length_a   1.000
_cell.length_b   1.000
_cell.length_c   1.000
_cell.angle_alpha   90.00
_cell.angle_beta   90.00
_cell.angle_gamma   90.00
#
_symmetry.space_group_name_H-M   'P 1'
#
loop_
_entity.id
_entity.type
_entity.pdbx_description
1 polymer ?
#
loop_
_entity_poly.entity_id
_entity_poly.type
_entity_poly.pdbx_seq_one_letter_code
_entity_poly.pdbx_strand_id
1 'polypeptide(L)'
;LHAFDAGTPIEEVLSTLDDLVRAGKLRYVGVSNFSGWQVMKSLGLAKQHGYPRYAAHQVYYSLLGRDYEWELMPLGLDQGVGALVWSPLGWGRL
;
A
#
# COMPACT_ATOMS: atom_id res chain seq x y z
N LEU A 1 2.35 -6.24 2.12
CA LEU A 1 3.34 -6.56 1.08
C LEU A 1 4.50 -5.60 1.20
N HIS A 2 5.75 -6.08 1.18
CA HIS A 2 6.92 -5.25 1.49
C HIS A 2 7.45 -4.42 0.31
N ALA A 3 7.29 -4.93 -0.91
CA ALA A 3 7.64 -4.26 -2.16
C ALA A 3 6.71 -4.78 -3.28
N PHE A 4 6.60 -4.03 -4.38
CA PHE A 4 5.87 -4.47 -5.55
C PHE A 4 6.64 -5.58 -6.27
N ASP A 5 6.00 -6.73 -6.45
CA ASP A 5 6.51 -7.80 -7.30
C ASP A 5 5.89 -7.68 -8.69
N ALA A 6 6.70 -7.34 -9.69
CA ALA A 6 6.24 -7.22 -11.07
C ALA A 6 6.15 -8.58 -11.81
N GLY A 7 6.66 -9.66 -11.21
CA GLY A 7 6.60 -11.01 -11.76
C GLY A 7 5.29 -11.75 -11.44
N THR A 8 4.57 -11.33 -10.40
CA THR A 8 3.28 -11.93 -10.01
C THR A 8 2.12 -11.04 -10.44
N PRO A 9 1.09 -11.59 -11.12
CA PRO A 9 -0.14 -10.84 -11.42
C PRO A 9 -0.79 -10.27 -10.15
N ILE A 10 -1.27 -9.03 -10.22
CA ILE A 10 -1.86 -8.35 -9.06
C ILE A 10 -3.11 -9.09 -8.58
N GLU A 11 -3.88 -9.65 -9.51
CA GLU A 11 -5.08 -10.43 -9.26
C GLU A 11 -4.79 -11.67 -8.40
N GLU A 12 -3.67 -12.37 -8.66
CA GLU A 12 -3.22 -13.53 -7.89
C GLU A 12 -2.83 -13.12 -6.46
N VAL A 13 -2.12 -12.00 -6.33
CA VAL A 13 -1.76 -11.44 -5.02
C VAL A 13 -3.02 -11.08 -4.22
N LEU A 14 -3.98 -10.39 -4.84
CA LEU A 14 -5.20 -9.96 -4.17
C LEU A 14 -6.11 -11.13 -3.80
N SER A 15 -6.25 -12.15 -4.66
CA SER A 15 -7.04 -13.34 -4.32
C SER A 15 -6.40 -14.11 -3.16
N THR A 16 -5.07 -14.24 -3.16
CA THR A 16 -4.34 -14.87 -2.05
C THR A 16 -4.53 -14.11 -0.74
N LEU A 17 -4.49 -12.79 -0.78
CA LEU A 17 -4.75 -11.95 0.39
C LEU A 17 -6.21 -12.06 0.86
N ASP A 18 -7.18 -12.15 -0.05
CA ASP A 18 -8.59 -12.39 0.27
C ASP A 18 -8.77 -13.72 1.02
N ASP A 19 -8.18 -14.80 0.51
CA ASP A 19 -8.23 -16.12 1.16
C ASP A 19 -7.67 -16.08 2.60
N LEU A 20 -6.55 -15.39 2.80
CA LEU A 20 -5.95 -15.23 4.13
C LEU A 20 -6.82 -14.40 5.08
N VAL A 21 -7.51 -13.39 4.58
CA VAL A 21 -8.48 -12.59 5.36
C VAL A 21 -9.71 -13.42 5.71
N ARG A 22 -10.30 -14.12 4.74
CA ARG A 22 -11.48 -15.01 4.94
C ARG A 22 -11.17 -16.15 5.91
N ALA A 23 -9.95 -16.70 5.85
CA ALA A 23 -9.46 -17.69 6.81
C ALA A 23 -9.20 -17.12 8.22
N GLY A 24 -9.37 -15.81 8.42
CA GLY A 24 -9.18 -15.15 9.71
C GLY A 24 -7.71 -14.96 10.12
N LYS A 25 -6.76 -15.24 9.23
CA LYS A 25 -5.31 -15.10 9.49
C LYS A 25 -4.86 -13.65 9.42
N LEU A 26 -5.55 -12.84 8.64
CA LEU A 26 -5.33 -11.40 8.51
C LEU A 26 -6.61 -10.63 8.83
N ARG A 27 -6.48 -9.47 9.47
CA ARG A 27 -7.59 -8.53 9.68
C ARG A 27 -7.62 -7.44 8.63
N TYR A 28 -6.45 -6.90 8.30
CA TYR A 28 -6.26 -5.84 7.32
C TYR A 28 -5.02 -6.14 6.49
N VAL A 29 -5.01 -5.61 5.27
CA VAL A 29 -3.88 -5.71 4.34
C VAL A 29 -3.33 -4.32 4.05
N GLY A 30 -2.04 -4.27 3.76
CA GLY A 30 -1.33 -3.03 3.44
C GLY A 30 -0.09 -3.30 2.60
N VAL A 31 0.49 -2.23 2.07
CA VAL A 31 1.63 -2.30 1.14
C VAL A 31 2.74 -1.36 1.58
N SER A 32 3.91 -1.52 0.99
CA SER A 32 5.07 -0.64 1.14
C SER A 32 5.80 -0.59 -0.19
N ASN A 33 6.42 0.53 -0.51
CA ASN A 33 7.28 0.69 -1.70
C ASN A 33 6.58 0.38 -3.04
N PHE A 34 5.31 0.77 -3.17
CA PHE A 34 4.58 0.74 -4.43
C PHE A 34 4.56 2.18 -5.00
N SER A 35 4.57 2.31 -6.33
CA SER A 35 4.26 3.58 -7.01
C SER A 35 2.76 3.90 -6.93
N GLY A 36 2.36 5.17 -7.13
CA GLY A 36 0.96 5.56 -7.05
C GLY A 36 0.05 4.75 -7.97
N TRP A 37 0.44 4.57 -9.24
CA TRP A 37 -0.33 3.78 -10.19
C TRP A 37 -0.46 2.29 -9.81
N GLN A 38 0.52 1.71 -9.12
CA GLN A 38 0.47 0.31 -8.68
C GLN A 38 -0.53 0.14 -7.54
N VAL A 39 -0.53 1.06 -6.57
CA VAL A 39 -1.53 1.08 -5.49
C VAL A 39 -2.92 1.29 -6.09
N MET A 40 -3.08 2.26 -6.99
CA MET A 40 -4.38 2.55 -7.61
C MET A 40 -4.90 1.38 -8.45
N LYS A 41 -4.04 0.74 -9.25
CA LYS A 41 -4.40 -0.45 -10.04
C LYS A 41 -4.86 -1.58 -9.12
N SER A 42 -4.14 -1.83 -8.02
CA SER A 42 -4.50 -2.85 -7.04
C SER A 42 -5.85 -2.55 -6.36
N LEU A 43 -6.09 -1.29 -5.97
CA LEU A 43 -7.36 -0.88 -5.37
C LEU A 43 -8.54 -0.97 -6.34
N GLY A 44 -8.31 -0.68 -7.62
CA GLY A 44 -9.29 -0.84 -8.70
C GLY A 44 -9.69 -2.31 -8.87
N LEU A 45 -8.70 -3.21 -8.98
CA LEU A 45 -8.94 -4.65 -9.08
C LEU A 45 -9.61 -5.21 -7.82
N ALA A 46 -9.18 -4.79 -6.63
CA ALA A 46 -9.81 -5.20 -5.39
C ALA A 46 -11.29 -4.80 -5.35
N LYS A 47 -11.62 -3.58 -5.77
CA LYS A 47 -13.01 -3.11 -5.88
C LYS A 47 -13.80 -3.93 -6.90
N GLN A 48 -13.23 -4.21 -8.07
CA GLN A 48 -13.89 -4.96 -9.14
C GLN A 48 -14.25 -6.40 -8.71
N HIS A 49 -13.34 -7.07 -7.98
CA HIS A 49 -13.51 -8.46 -7.58
C HIS A 49 -14.13 -8.64 -6.18
N GLY A 50 -14.34 -7.56 -5.43
CA GLY A 50 -14.81 -7.63 -4.04
C GLY A 50 -13.75 -8.15 -3.06
N TYR A 51 -12.47 -8.03 -3.39
CA TYR A 51 -11.36 -8.39 -2.52
C TYR A 51 -11.06 -7.29 -1.48
N PRO A 52 -10.34 -7.60 -0.40
CA PRO A 52 -9.91 -6.62 0.59
C PRO A 52 -9.08 -5.50 -0.05
N ARG A 53 -9.41 -4.25 0.29
CA ARG A 53 -8.63 -3.07 -0.10
C ARG A 53 -7.44 -2.90 0.85
N TYR A 54 -6.36 -2.27 0.36
CA TYR A 54 -5.26 -1.85 1.22
C TYR A 54 -5.71 -0.74 2.18
N ALA A 55 -5.58 -0.98 3.48
CA ALA A 55 -5.92 -0.02 4.52
C ALA A 55 -4.75 0.92 4.86
N ALA A 56 -3.52 0.46 4.64
CA ALA A 56 -2.32 1.19 4.98
C ALA A 56 -1.23 1.08 3.91
N HIS A 57 -0.47 2.15 3.75
CA HIS A 57 0.76 2.22 2.98
C HIS A 57 1.92 2.59 3.91
N GLN A 58 2.88 1.69 4.09
CA GLN A 58 4.13 1.98 4.77
C GLN A 58 4.98 2.87 3.85
N VAL A 59 5.33 4.08 4.27
CA VAL A 59 6.00 5.08 3.42
C VAL A 59 7.22 5.67 4.10
N TYR A 60 8.27 5.90 3.33
CA TYR A 60 9.32 6.82 3.77
C TYR A 60 8.75 8.23 3.76
N TYR A 61 8.85 8.92 4.88
CA TYR A 61 8.51 10.34 4.94
C TYR A 61 9.25 11.01 6.09
N SER A 62 9.94 12.12 5.80
CA SER A 62 10.64 12.96 6.78
C SER A 62 10.73 14.39 6.25
N LEU A 63 11.21 15.34 7.08
CA LEU A 63 11.47 16.70 6.58
C LEU A 63 12.52 16.73 5.45
N LEU A 64 13.44 15.74 5.41
CA LEU A 64 14.45 15.60 4.37
C LEU A 64 13.97 14.82 3.14
N GLY A 65 12.90 14.04 3.26
CA GLY A 65 12.41 13.16 2.21
C GLY A 65 10.90 13.26 2.08
N ARG A 66 10.45 14.10 1.14
CA ARG A 66 9.05 14.47 0.95
C ARG A 66 8.42 13.88 -0.32
N ASP A 67 9.08 12.92 -0.97
CA ASP A 67 8.60 12.34 -2.23
C ASP A 67 7.23 11.64 -2.10
N TYR A 68 6.87 11.21 -0.89
CA TYR A 68 5.54 10.72 -0.54
C TYR A 68 4.41 11.69 -0.97
N GLU A 69 4.66 13.00 -0.95
CA GLU A 69 3.65 14.02 -1.23
C GLU A 69 3.20 14.09 -2.69
N TRP A 70 4.03 13.62 -3.64
CA TRP A 70 3.77 13.78 -5.07
C TRP A 70 2.59 12.94 -5.57
N GLU A 71 2.57 11.66 -5.24
CA GLU A 71 1.54 10.72 -5.69
C GLU A 71 0.85 10.00 -4.54
N LEU A 72 1.62 9.53 -3.55
CA LEU A 72 1.13 8.60 -2.54
C LEU A 72 0.25 9.28 -1.49
N MET A 73 0.54 10.53 -1.12
CA MET A 73 -0.30 11.32 -0.23
C MET A 73 -1.67 11.64 -0.85
N PRO A 74 -1.77 12.27 -2.04
CA PRO A 74 -3.07 12.53 -2.65
C PRO A 74 -3.84 11.25 -2.95
N LEU A 75 -3.17 10.16 -3.39
CA LEU A 75 -3.81 8.86 -3.55
C LEU A 75 -4.39 8.35 -2.22
N GLY A 76 -3.63 8.44 -1.13
CA GLY A 76 -4.08 7.99 0.19
C GLY A 76 -5.31 8.76 0.66
N LEU A 77 -5.34 10.08 0.44
CA LEU A 77 -6.48 10.93 0.74
C LEU A 77 -7.72 10.57 -0.10
N ASP A 78 -7.55 10.36 -1.40
CA ASP A 78 -8.64 10.05 -2.33
C ASP A 78 -9.22 8.64 -2.12
N GLN A 79 -8.35 7.65 -1.92
CA GLN A 79 -8.73 6.24 -1.86
C GLN A 79 -8.93 5.68 -0.44
N GLY A 80 -8.69 6.51 0.59
CA GLY A 80 -8.82 6.13 2.00
C GLY A 80 -7.73 5.17 2.47
N VAL A 81 -6.48 5.37 2.06
CA VAL A 81 -5.32 4.57 2.48
C VAL A 81 -4.44 5.37 3.44
N GLY A 82 -4.29 4.89 4.67
CA GLY A 82 -3.50 5.57 5.71
C GLY A 82 -1.99 5.42 5.50
N ALA A 83 -1.22 6.45 5.84
CA ALA A 83 0.25 6.38 5.85
C ALA A 83 0.77 5.82 7.17
N LEU A 84 1.63 4.80 7.09
CA LEU A 84 2.45 4.33 8.20
C LEU A 84 3.91 4.73 7.94
N VAL A 85 4.31 5.85 8.52
CA VAL A 85 5.61 6.47 8.23
C VAL A 85 6.76 5.68 8.84
N TRP A 86 7.82 5.47 8.06
CA TRP A 86 9.10 4.93 8.52
C TRP A 86 10.26 5.90 8.24
N SER A 87 11.35 5.75 8.99
CA SER A 87 12.49 6.68 9.02
C SER A 87 12.09 8.16 9.14
N PRO A 88 11.24 8.55 10.12
CA PRO A 88 10.81 9.94 10.28
C PRO A 88 11.97 10.91 10.55
N LEU A 89 13.09 10.39 11.05
CA LEU A 89 14.33 11.13 11.29
C LEU A 89 15.33 11.08 10.12
N GLY A 90 14.89 10.68 8.92
CA GLY A 90 15.75 10.62 7.73
C GLY A 90 16.99 9.74 7.93
N TRP A 91 16.83 8.56 8.52
CA TRP A 91 17.92 7.68 8.97
C TRP A 91 18.86 8.31 10.01
N GLY A 92 18.30 9.10 10.95
CA GLY A 92 19.04 9.69 12.08
C GLY A 92 19.75 11.00 11.75
N ARG A 93 19.35 11.68 10.68
CA ARG A 93 19.92 12.97 10.23
C ARG A 93 19.17 14.18 10.77
N LEU A 94 17.96 13.97 11.29
CA LEU A 94 17.12 14.93 12.03
C LEU A 94 16.97 14.44 13.47
#